data_AF-W2HJ72-F1
#
_entry.id   AF-W2HJ72-F1
#
_cell.length_a   1.000
_cell.length_b   1.000
_cell.length_c   1.000
_cell.angle_alpha   90.00
_cell.angle_beta   90.00
_cell.angle_gamma   90.00
#
_symmetry.space_group_name_H-M   'P 1'
#
loop_
_entity.id
_entity.type
_entity.pdbx_description
1 polymer ?
#
loop_
_entity_poly.entity_id
_entity_poly.type
_entity_poly.pdbx_seq_one_letter_code
_entity_poly.pdbx_strand_id
1 'polypeptide(L)'
;MSDGSSQPTGGAASDVEAIHDAGVSKRTRVKYKSSLNGIKRWIVKELSKEDANTGRFFEEHDELRFLVYKRSSVKTATLSGYWSAIKNLHRVKRLASPTEYGDGMKQLFFRLKRIEADNDQISTPKSSGKRPLTYSRYSELCLETLKINDGGFSHLFLTSQWNMMCRSMSVQTLQTQHLLAKDDSVGVVLVKTKTNQEGSGPRDPRHLYANPLSPSSILRVIFGWNLEHIFQDPTRNYVFGKILTGC
;
A
#
# COMPACT_ATOMS: atom_id res chain seq x y z
N MET A 1 2.52 34.09 -48.01
CA MET A 1 3.13 33.98 -46.67
C MET A 1 2.18 33.15 -45.82
N SER A 2 2.47 31.87 -45.68
CA SER A 2 1.68 30.94 -44.86
C SER A 2 2.63 30.33 -43.85
N ASP A 3 2.57 30.84 -42.62
CA ASP A 3 3.29 30.27 -41.48
C ASP A 3 2.56 29.01 -41.01
N GLY A 4 3.15 27.86 -41.31
CA GLY A 4 2.78 26.58 -40.74
C GLY A 4 3.37 26.44 -39.34
N SER A 5 2.57 26.71 -38.31
CA SER A 5 2.88 26.40 -36.92
C SER A 5 2.78 24.88 -36.70
N SER A 6 3.92 24.20 -36.61
CA SER A 6 4.04 22.82 -36.17
C SER A 6 3.62 22.67 -34.70
N GLN A 7 2.55 21.92 -34.44
CA GLN A 7 2.17 21.48 -33.09
C GLN A 7 3.17 20.44 -32.55
N PRO A 8 3.49 20.47 -31.24
CA PRO A 8 4.41 19.51 -30.63
C PRO A 8 3.67 18.19 -30.34
N THR A 9 3.92 17.17 -31.16
CA THR A 9 3.38 15.80 -31.02
C THR A 9 4.00 15.00 -29.87
N GLY A 10 4.95 15.58 -29.13
CA GLY A 10 5.69 14.88 -28.06
C GLY A 10 4.93 14.67 -26.74
N GLY A 11 3.90 15.47 -26.44
CA GLY A 11 3.20 15.40 -25.14
C GLY A 11 2.19 14.24 -25.01
N ALA A 12 1.51 13.88 -26.10
CA ALA A 12 0.44 12.87 -26.06
C ALA A 12 0.97 11.45 -25.83
N ALA A 13 2.14 11.12 -26.37
CA ALA A 13 2.76 9.81 -26.18
C ALA A 13 3.22 9.61 -24.73
N SER A 14 3.81 10.64 -24.11
CA SER A 14 4.20 10.60 -22.70
C SER A 14 3.00 10.49 -21.75
N ASP A 15 1.87 11.09 -22.12
CA ASP A 15 0.64 11.00 -21.33
C ASP A 15 0.00 9.60 -21.39
N VAL A 16 0.00 8.96 -22.56
CA VAL A 16 -0.48 7.57 -22.71
C VAL A 16 0.41 6.59 -21.94
N GLU A 17 1.72 6.78 -21.97
CA GLU A 17 2.65 6.00 -21.15
C GLU A 17 2.41 6.22 -19.66
N ALA A 18 2.19 7.48 -19.22
CA ALA A 18 1.86 7.81 -17.84
C ALA A 18 0.54 7.18 -17.36
N ILE A 19 -0.48 7.11 -18.24
CA ILE A 19 -1.76 6.46 -17.98
C ILE A 19 -1.59 4.95 -17.84
N HIS A 20 -0.83 4.31 -18.76
CA HIS A 20 -0.52 2.88 -18.66
C HIS A 20 0.25 2.57 -17.36
N ASP A 21 1.16 3.46 -16.98
CA ASP A 21 1.96 3.40 -15.77
C ASP A 21 1.15 3.63 -14.48
N ALA A 22 0.04 4.35 -14.54
CA ALA A 22 -0.84 4.59 -13.40
C ALA A 22 -1.47 3.30 -12.86
N GLY A 23 -1.58 2.26 -13.68
CA GLY A 23 -2.13 0.95 -13.29
C GLY A 23 -1.29 0.19 -12.25
N VAL A 24 -0.02 0.57 -12.03
CA VAL A 24 0.85 -0.05 -11.00
C VAL A 24 1.68 1.00 -10.26
N SER A 25 1.46 1.12 -8.95
CA SER A 25 2.21 2.05 -8.09
C SER A 25 3.73 1.82 -8.16
N LYS A 26 4.53 2.89 -8.01
CA LYS A 26 6.00 2.83 -7.97
C LYS A 26 6.51 1.76 -6.98
N ARG A 27 5.92 1.71 -5.77
CA ARG A 27 6.24 0.72 -4.74
C ARG A 27 5.95 -0.71 -5.18
N THR A 28 4.84 -0.94 -5.89
CA THR A 28 4.49 -2.25 -6.44
C THR A 28 5.48 -2.66 -7.53
N ARG A 29 5.95 -1.75 -8.38
CA ARG A 29 6.98 -2.05 -9.39
C ARG A 29 8.29 -2.50 -8.76
N VAL A 30 8.74 -1.82 -7.71
CA VAL A 30 9.92 -2.24 -6.93
C VAL A 30 9.72 -3.64 -6.34
N LYS A 31 8.54 -3.91 -5.78
CA LYS A 31 8.19 -5.24 -5.25
C LYS A 31 8.21 -6.30 -6.34
N TYR A 32 7.61 -6.03 -7.50
CA TYR A 32 7.60 -6.96 -8.64
C TYR A 32 9.01 -7.21 -9.18
N LYS A 33 9.86 -6.18 -9.30
CA LYS A 33 11.27 -6.33 -9.68
C LYS A 33 12.00 -7.26 -8.70
N SER A 34 11.79 -7.08 -7.40
CA SER A 34 12.36 -7.96 -6.37
C SER A 34 11.86 -9.41 -6.49
N SER A 35 10.56 -9.61 -6.69
CA SER A 35 9.97 -10.93 -6.92
C SER A 35 10.53 -11.62 -8.17
N LEU A 36 10.62 -10.90 -9.29
CA LEU A 36 11.19 -11.42 -10.54
C LEU A 36 12.68 -11.76 -10.39
N ASN A 37 13.45 -10.97 -9.64
CA ASN A 37 14.84 -11.30 -9.33
C ASN A 37 14.94 -12.57 -8.47
N GLY A 38 13.99 -12.80 -7.57
CA GLY A 38 13.87 -14.06 -6.82
C GLY A 38 13.64 -15.27 -7.74
N ILE A 39 12.77 -15.13 -8.74
CA ILE A 39 12.50 -16.15 -9.76
C ILE A 39 13.76 -16.39 -10.61
N LYS A 40 14.40 -15.34 -11.12
CA LYS A 40 15.66 -15.45 -11.89
C LYS A 40 16.75 -16.21 -11.14
N ARG A 41 16.95 -15.91 -9.85
CA ARG A 41 17.92 -16.63 -9.01
C ARG A 41 17.56 -18.11 -8.85
N TRP A 42 16.28 -18.45 -8.78
CA TRP A 42 15.84 -19.83 -8.72
C TRP A 42 16.10 -20.57 -10.05
N ILE A 43 15.77 -19.94 -11.19
CA ILE A 43 16.03 -20.51 -12.51
C ILE A 43 17.53 -20.81 -12.66
N VAL A 44 18.39 -19.82 -12.37
CA VAL A 44 19.85 -19.98 -12.46
C VAL A 44 20.40 -21.02 -11.47
N LYS A 45 19.69 -21.35 -10.40
CA LYS A 45 20.17 -22.33 -9.41
C LYS A 45 19.66 -23.74 -9.68
N GLU A 46 18.40 -23.88 -10.05
CA GLU A 46 17.74 -25.18 -10.14
C GLU A 46 17.63 -25.66 -11.59
N LEU A 47 17.33 -24.78 -12.56
CA LEU A 47 17.20 -25.15 -13.98
C LEU A 47 18.55 -25.19 -14.71
N SER A 48 19.56 -24.45 -14.25
CA SER A 48 20.93 -24.54 -14.78
C SER A 48 21.61 -25.89 -14.55
N LYS A 49 21.07 -26.69 -13.61
CA LYS A 49 21.53 -28.06 -13.36
C LYS A 49 21.05 -29.03 -14.44
N GLU A 50 19.96 -28.70 -15.12
CA GLU A 50 19.35 -29.52 -16.17
C GLU A 50 19.78 -29.04 -17.56
N ASP A 51 19.97 -27.73 -17.77
CA ASP A 51 20.41 -27.16 -19.05
C ASP A 51 21.26 -25.88 -18.85
N ALA A 52 22.43 -25.83 -19.48
CA ALA A 52 23.36 -24.71 -19.43
C ALA A 52 22.83 -23.45 -20.14
N ASN A 53 21.89 -23.57 -21.09
CA ASN A 53 21.36 -22.43 -21.83
C ASN A 53 20.16 -21.79 -21.14
N THR A 54 20.43 -21.11 -20.02
CA THR A 54 19.40 -20.58 -19.12
C THR A 54 18.54 -19.43 -19.70
N GLY A 55 18.88 -18.93 -20.89
CA GLY A 55 18.21 -17.80 -21.53
C GLY A 55 16.78 -18.08 -22.03
N ARG A 56 16.42 -19.36 -22.23
CA ARG A 56 15.13 -19.77 -22.83
C ARG A 56 14.00 -20.00 -21.80
N PHE A 57 14.31 -20.14 -20.52
CA PHE A 57 13.38 -20.56 -19.43
C PHE A 57 12.36 -19.49 -18.96
N PHE A 58 12.07 -18.50 -19.78
CA PHE A 58 10.89 -17.64 -19.59
C PHE A 58 9.70 -18.11 -20.44
N GLU A 59 9.75 -19.34 -20.98
CA GLU A 59 8.61 -20.00 -21.60
C GLU A 59 7.61 -20.48 -20.52
N GLU A 60 6.34 -20.43 -20.89
CA GLU A 60 5.09 -20.45 -20.10
C GLU A 60 4.97 -21.58 -19.03
N HIS A 61 5.76 -22.66 -19.14
CA HIS A 61 5.67 -23.85 -18.30
C HIS A 61 6.50 -23.81 -17.00
N ASP A 62 7.54 -22.97 -16.90
CA ASP A 62 8.43 -22.95 -15.72
C ASP A 62 7.90 -22.11 -14.55
N GLU A 63 6.89 -21.28 -14.81
CA GLU A 63 6.24 -20.43 -13.81
C GLU A 63 5.51 -21.24 -12.74
N LEU A 64 4.79 -22.30 -13.16
CA LEU A 64 4.11 -23.21 -12.25
C LEU A 64 5.10 -24.05 -11.44
N ARG A 65 6.20 -24.50 -12.05
CA ARG A 65 7.28 -25.22 -11.36
C ARG A 65 7.88 -24.38 -10.23
N PHE A 66 8.16 -23.10 -10.48
CA PHE A 66 8.61 -22.17 -9.45
C PHE A 66 7.62 -22.04 -8.29
N LEU A 67 6.32 -21.92 -8.60
CA LEU A 67 5.29 -21.77 -7.57
C LEU A 67 5.16 -23.04 -6.71
N VAL A 68 5.20 -24.22 -7.32
CA VAL A 68 5.19 -25.50 -6.59
C VAL A 68 6.43 -25.61 -5.70
N TYR A 69 7.61 -25.28 -6.23
CA TYR A 69 8.86 -25.27 -5.46
C TYR A 69 8.79 -24.32 -4.25
N LYS A 70 8.25 -23.11 -4.43
CA LYS A 70 8.18 -22.13 -3.34
C LYS A 70 7.07 -22.38 -2.34
N ARG A 71 5.97 -23.04 -2.73
CA ARG A 71 4.80 -23.28 -1.88
C ARG A 71 5.15 -23.90 -0.51
N SER A 72 6.07 -24.84 -0.46
CA SER A 72 6.47 -25.50 0.80
C SER A 72 7.22 -24.57 1.77
N SER A 73 7.80 -23.48 1.26
CA SER A 73 8.70 -22.60 2.01
C SER A 73 8.12 -21.21 2.31
N VAL A 74 7.04 -20.80 1.65
CA VAL A 74 6.45 -19.45 1.80
C VAL A 74 4.95 -19.49 2.01
N LYS A 75 4.41 -18.52 2.77
CA LYS A 75 2.97 -18.33 2.92
C LYS A 75 2.29 -18.01 1.58
N THR A 76 1.02 -18.34 1.46
CA THR A 76 0.20 -18.14 0.25
C THR A 76 0.14 -16.67 -0.16
N ALA A 77 0.17 -15.73 0.78
CA ALA A 77 0.24 -14.29 0.49
C ALA A 77 1.52 -13.90 -0.28
N THR A 78 2.65 -14.51 0.04
CA THR A 78 3.93 -14.28 -0.65
C THR A 78 3.93 -14.94 -2.03
N LEU A 79 3.40 -16.16 -2.11
CA LEU A 79 3.23 -16.90 -3.37
C LEU A 79 2.35 -16.13 -4.36
N SER A 80 1.23 -15.59 -3.89
CA SER A 80 0.34 -14.70 -4.66
C SER A 80 1.04 -13.42 -5.13
N GLY A 81 2.00 -12.93 -4.34
CA GLY A 81 2.86 -11.80 -4.71
C GLY A 81 3.79 -12.10 -5.89
N TYR A 82 4.42 -13.28 -5.91
CA TYR A 82 5.20 -13.74 -7.06
C TYR A 82 4.33 -13.87 -8.31
N TRP A 83 3.16 -14.51 -8.18
CA TRP A 83 2.21 -14.65 -9.27
C TRP A 83 1.77 -13.30 -9.85
N SER A 84 1.48 -12.33 -8.99
CA SER A 84 1.10 -10.98 -9.44
C SER A 84 2.23 -10.28 -10.22
N ALA A 85 3.49 -10.55 -9.87
CA ALA A 85 4.65 -10.02 -10.59
C ALA A 85 4.80 -10.66 -11.98
N ILE A 86 4.58 -11.97 -12.08
CA ILE A 86 4.56 -12.72 -13.34
C ILE A 86 3.44 -12.17 -14.24
N LYS A 87 2.22 -11.97 -13.69
CA LYS A 87 1.08 -11.44 -14.44
C LYS A 87 1.39 -10.06 -15.01
N ASN A 88 2.04 -9.23 -14.22
CA ASN A 88 2.46 -7.92 -14.66
C ASN A 88 3.55 -7.99 -15.75
N LEU A 89 4.46 -8.96 -15.68
CA LEU A 89 5.48 -9.17 -16.71
C LEU A 89 4.86 -9.54 -18.05
N HIS A 90 3.93 -10.49 -18.07
CA HIS A 90 3.17 -10.87 -19.27
C HIS A 90 2.41 -9.69 -19.86
N ARG A 91 1.72 -8.93 -19.00
CA ARG A 91 1.00 -7.70 -19.41
C ARG A 91 1.93 -6.67 -20.05
N VAL A 92 3.09 -6.41 -19.45
CA VAL A 92 4.07 -5.44 -19.96
C VAL A 92 4.71 -5.92 -21.27
N LYS A 93 4.98 -7.22 -21.40
CA LYS A 93 5.53 -7.83 -22.63
C LYS A 93 4.48 -8.08 -23.72
N ARG A 94 3.19 -7.79 -23.46
CA ARG A 94 2.05 -8.09 -24.36
C ARG A 94 1.99 -9.55 -24.78
N LEU A 95 2.40 -10.46 -23.89
CA LEU A 95 2.29 -11.90 -24.12
C LEU A 95 0.88 -12.38 -23.80
N ALA A 96 0.37 -13.32 -24.59
CA ALA A 96 -0.87 -14.01 -24.28
C ALA A 96 -0.68 -14.73 -22.94
N SER A 97 -1.60 -14.51 -21.99
CA SER A 97 -1.61 -15.29 -20.76
C SER A 97 -2.18 -16.68 -21.07
N PRO A 98 -1.60 -17.76 -20.54
CA PRO A 98 -2.13 -19.11 -20.79
C PRO A 98 -3.60 -19.20 -20.36
N THR A 99 -4.40 -20.05 -21.00
CA THR A 99 -5.82 -20.23 -20.63
C THR A 99 -5.96 -20.70 -19.16
N GLU A 100 -5.00 -21.46 -18.64
CA GLU A 100 -4.93 -21.87 -17.22
C GLU A 100 -4.59 -20.72 -16.24
N TYR A 101 -4.07 -19.59 -16.75
CA TYR A 101 -3.66 -18.40 -15.99
C TYR A 101 -4.84 -17.63 -15.37
N GLY A 102 -6.04 -17.83 -15.93
CA GLY A 102 -7.27 -17.11 -15.58
C GLY A 102 -7.88 -17.58 -14.25
N ASP A 103 -9.04 -18.22 -14.32
CA ASP A 103 -9.84 -18.53 -13.14
C ASP A 103 -9.32 -19.74 -12.36
N GLY A 104 -8.61 -20.67 -13.01
CA GLY A 104 -7.98 -21.82 -12.36
C GLY A 104 -7.00 -21.40 -11.26
N MET A 105 -6.10 -20.46 -11.57
CA MET A 105 -5.13 -19.95 -10.60
C MET A 105 -5.77 -19.13 -9.48
N LYS A 106 -6.82 -18.35 -9.78
CA LYS A 106 -7.60 -17.66 -8.72
C LYS A 106 -8.21 -18.68 -7.75
N GLN A 107 -8.80 -19.75 -8.28
CA GLN A 107 -9.42 -20.80 -7.48
C GLN A 107 -8.38 -21.56 -6.64
N LEU A 108 -7.20 -21.84 -7.20
CA LEU A 108 -6.09 -22.47 -6.48
C LEU A 108 -5.63 -21.61 -5.30
N PHE A 109 -5.37 -20.31 -5.51
CA PHE A 109 -4.97 -19.41 -4.43
C PHE A 109 -6.07 -19.24 -3.37
N PHE A 110 -7.34 -19.27 -3.77
CA PHE A 110 -8.46 -19.27 -2.83
C PHE A 110 -8.44 -20.52 -1.95
N ARG A 111 -8.31 -21.71 -2.56
CA ARG A 111 -8.21 -22.99 -1.83
C ARG A 111 -7.00 -23.02 -0.88
N LEU A 112 -5.84 -22.53 -1.32
CA LEU A 112 -4.64 -22.45 -0.46
C LEU A 112 -4.83 -21.54 0.75
N LYS A 113 -5.45 -20.36 0.56
CA LYS A 113 -5.76 -19.44 1.68
C LYS A 113 -6.71 -20.06 2.69
N ARG A 114 -7.69 -20.85 2.22
CA ARG A 114 -8.63 -21.56 3.11
C ARG A 114 -7.90 -22.61 3.94
N ILE A 115 -7.06 -23.44 3.32
CA ILE A 115 -6.25 -24.43 4.04
C ILE A 115 -5.33 -23.75 5.08
N GLU A 116 -4.70 -22.62 4.75
CA GLU A 116 -3.93 -21.86 5.72
C GLU A 116 -4.78 -21.34 6.89
N ALA A 117 -5.96 -20.80 6.61
CA ALA A 117 -6.87 -20.29 7.64
C ALA A 117 -7.40 -21.41 8.56
N ASP A 118 -7.79 -22.56 7.99
CA ASP A 118 -8.24 -23.72 8.75
C ASP A 118 -7.10 -24.26 9.66
N ASN A 119 -5.86 -24.28 9.15
CA ASN A 119 -4.69 -24.64 9.96
C ASN A 119 -4.41 -23.64 11.09
N ASP A 120 -4.52 -22.33 10.84
CA ASP A 120 -4.36 -21.27 11.86
C ASP A 120 -5.49 -21.27 12.89
N GLN A 121 -6.65 -21.87 12.58
CA GLN A 121 -7.77 -22.05 13.51
C GLN A 121 -7.57 -23.26 14.43
N ILE A 122 -7.03 -24.36 13.90
CA ILE A 122 -6.83 -25.62 14.64
C ILE A 122 -5.53 -25.62 15.45
N SER A 123 -4.49 -24.97 14.94
CA SER A 123 -3.21 -24.82 15.62
C SER A 123 -3.06 -23.42 16.22
N THR A 124 -2.27 -23.27 17.28
CA THR A 124 -1.85 -21.93 17.72
C THR A 124 -1.23 -21.22 16.53
N PRO A 125 -1.71 -20.02 16.14
CA PRO A 125 -1.21 -19.32 14.97
C PRO A 125 0.31 -19.26 15.05
N LYS A 126 1.01 -19.83 14.06
CA LYS A 126 2.47 -19.69 13.99
C LYS A 126 2.75 -18.20 14.09
N SER A 127 3.47 -17.76 15.11
CA SER A 127 3.75 -16.36 15.47
C SER A 127 4.61 -15.60 14.44
N SER A 128 4.54 -16.02 13.17
CA SER A 128 5.11 -15.38 12.01
C SER A 128 4.33 -14.10 11.69
N GLY A 129 4.78 -13.01 12.30
CA GLY A 129 4.26 -11.67 12.10
C GLY A 129 4.80 -10.69 13.14
N LYS A 130 4.49 -9.40 12.96
CA LYS A 130 4.69 -8.41 14.02
C LYS A 130 3.63 -8.64 15.09
N ARG A 131 4.01 -8.56 16.37
CA ARG A 131 3.04 -8.62 17.47
C ARG A 131 2.05 -7.46 17.34
N PRO A 132 0.76 -7.66 17.64
CA PRO A 132 -0.20 -6.56 17.72
C PRO A 132 0.32 -5.50 18.70
N LEU A 133 0.19 -4.23 18.32
CA LEU A 133 0.46 -3.14 19.25
C LEU A 133 -0.69 -3.12 20.25
N THR A 134 -0.39 -3.32 21.54
CA THR A 134 -1.39 -3.29 22.61
C THR A 134 -1.77 -1.85 22.96
N TYR A 135 -2.94 -1.66 23.58
CA TYR A 135 -3.36 -0.33 24.04
C TYR A 135 -2.37 0.26 25.05
N SER A 136 -1.85 -0.54 25.99
CA SER A 136 -0.84 -0.09 26.96
C SER A 136 0.39 0.49 26.26
N ARG A 137 0.93 -0.23 25.28
CA ARG A 137 2.09 0.22 24.53
C ARG A 137 1.78 1.42 23.63
N TYR A 138 0.57 1.48 23.06
CA TYR A 138 0.11 2.67 22.34
C TYR A 138 0.05 3.90 23.25
N SER A 139 -0.48 3.75 24.46
CA SER A 139 -0.55 4.84 25.45
C SER A 139 0.83 5.34 25.86
N GLU A 140 1.80 4.44 26.07
CA GLU A 140 3.21 4.82 26.32
C GLU A 140 3.78 5.61 25.14
N LEU A 141 3.61 5.12 23.90
CA LEU A 141 4.09 5.82 22.70
C LEU A 141 3.44 7.20 22.53
N CYS A 142 2.17 7.34 22.91
CA CYS A 142 1.49 8.62 22.91
C CYS A 142 2.15 9.62 23.88
N LEU A 143 2.49 9.18 25.09
CA LEU A 143 3.21 10.02 26.06
C LEU A 143 4.62 10.39 25.59
N GLU A 144 5.35 9.44 25.00
CA GLU A 144 6.69 9.71 24.47
C GLU A 144 6.65 10.68 23.29
N THR A 145 5.69 10.52 22.38
CA THR A 145 5.54 11.43 21.23
C THR A 145 5.16 12.85 21.62
N LEU A 146 4.49 13.07 22.76
CA LEU A 146 4.23 14.41 23.31
C LEU A 146 5.49 15.11 23.82
N LYS A 147 6.53 14.36 24.21
CA LYS A 147 7.81 14.92 24.66
C LYS A 147 8.73 15.32 23.51
N ILE A 148 8.41 14.89 22.29
CA ILE A 148 9.20 15.20 21.09
C ILE A 148 8.94 16.66 20.69
N ASN A 149 10.00 17.42 20.49
CA ASN A 149 9.91 18.81 20.02
C ASN A 149 9.76 18.87 18.48
N ASP A 150 8.70 18.25 17.94
CA ASP A 150 8.39 18.24 16.50
C ASP A 150 7.06 18.94 16.16
N GLY A 151 6.65 19.87 17.04
CA GLY A 151 5.36 20.57 16.92
C GLY A 151 4.16 19.63 17.11
N GLY A 152 4.37 18.45 17.67
CA GLY A 152 3.36 17.41 17.85
C GLY A 152 3.16 16.52 16.62
N PHE A 153 3.89 16.70 15.53
CA PHE A 153 3.68 15.93 14.30
C PHE A 153 3.66 14.41 14.53
N SER A 154 4.63 13.86 15.26
CA SER A 154 4.72 12.42 15.55
C SER A 154 3.50 11.94 16.34
N HIS A 155 3.07 12.74 17.31
CA HIS A 155 1.92 12.42 18.14
C HIS A 155 0.62 12.44 17.33
N LEU A 156 0.45 13.47 16.49
CA LEU A 156 -0.67 13.59 15.58
C LEU A 156 -0.71 12.43 14.56
N PHE A 157 0.44 12.08 13.99
CA PHE A 157 0.56 10.98 13.03
C PHE A 157 0.21 9.64 13.66
N LEU A 158 0.75 9.36 14.85
CA LEU A 158 0.50 8.12 15.59
C LEU A 158 -0.97 7.97 15.98
N THR A 159 -1.55 9.01 16.60
CA THR A 159 -2.94 9.00 17.06
C THR A 159 -3.91 8.92 15.87
N SER A 160 -3.63 9.62 14.77
CA SER A 160 -4.42 9.52 13.54
C SER A 160 -4.38 8.12 12.95
N GLN A 161 -3.19 7.50 12.88
CA GLN A 161 -3.04 6.15 12.34
C GLN A 161 -3.81 5.12 13.17
N TRP A 162 -3.73 5.24 14.50
CA TRP A 162 -4.39 4.35 15.45
C TRP A 162 -5.92 4.51 15.41
N ASN A 163 -6.43 5.72 15.59
CA ASN A 163 -7.88 5.96 15.66
C ASN A 163 -8.60 5.63 14.35
N MET A 164 -8.01 5.94 13.19
CA MET A 164 -8.61 5.58 11.90
C MET A 164 -8.36 4.13 11.48
N MET A 165 -7.52 3.39 12.21
CA MET A 165 -7.08 2.03 11.87
C MET A 165 -6.58 1.94 10.42
N CYS A 166 -5.80 2.93 10.00
CA CYS A 166 -5.36 3.08 8.61
C CYS A 166 -3.85 2.85 8.46
N ARG A 167 -3.38 2.81 7.21
CA ARG A 167 -1.95 2.67 6.91
C ARG A 167 -1.27 4.02 7.02
N SER A 168 0.01 4.03 7.35
CA SER A 168 0.85 5.23 7.35
C SER A 168 0.73 6.06 6.06
N MET A 169 0.67 5.40 4.90
CA MET A 169 0.44 6.07 3.61
C MET A 169 -0.86 6.86 3.56
N SER A 170 -1.94 6.35 4.16
CA SER A 170 -3.23 7.05 4.20
C SER A 170 -3.11 8.31 5.06
N VAL A 171 -2.46 8.23 6.22
CA VAL A 171 -2.23 9.36 7.12
C VAL A 171 -1.37 10.43 6.46
N GLN A 172 -0.27 10.04 5.80
CA GLN A 172 0.65 10.99 5.16
C GLN A 172 -0.01 11.81 4.04
N THR A 173 -0.99 11.21 3.34
CA THR A 173 -1.73 11.87 2.26
C THR A 173 -2.93 12.68 2.73
N LEU A 174 -3.19 12.75 4.04
CA LEU A 174 -4.27 13.58 4.57
C LEU A 174 -3.98 15.06 4.30
N GLN A 175 -5.07 15.76 4.00
CA GLN A 175 -5.11 17.19 3.77
C GLN A 175 -6.19 17.78 4.67
N THR A 176 -6.09 19.06 4.98
CA THR A 176 -7.08 19.77 5.81
C THR A 176 -8.49 19.64 5.23
N GLN A 177 -8.65 19.71 3.90
CA GLN A 177 -9.92 19.49 3.20
C GLN A 177 -10.57 18.11 3.40
N HIS A 178 -9.83 17.12 3.90
CA HIS A 178 -10.37 15.79 4.20
C HIS A 178 -10.96 15.71 5.62
N LEU A 179 -10.80 16.75 6.44
CA LEU A 179 -11.32 16.83 7.79
C LEU A 179 -12.67 17.54 7.78
N LEU A 180 -13.69 16.90 8.36
CA LEU A 180 -15.05 17.40 8.46
C LEU A 180 -15.41 17.53 9.93
N ALA A 181 -15.80 18.73 10.37
CA ALA A 181 -16.41 18.89 11.68
C ALA A 181 -17.76 18.15 11.71
N LYS A 182 -17.95 17.27 12.71
CA LYS A 182 -19.11 16.39 12.83
C LYS A 182 -19.54 16.34 14.30
N ASP A 183 -20.35 17.29 14.74
CA ASP A 183 -20.88 17.40 16.11
C ASP A 183 -19.82 17.10 17.19
N ASP A 184 -19.84 15.90 17.77
CA ASP A 184 -18.94 15.43 18.83
C ASP A 184 -17.63 14.77 18.33
N SER A 185 -17.37 14.83 17.03
CA SER A 185 -16.26 14.15 16.35
C SER A 185 -15.66 14.95 15.19
N VAL A 186 -14.47 14.54 14.77
CA VAL A 186 -13.87 14.96 13.51
C VAL A 186 -13.98 13.80 12.52
N GLY A 187 -14.78 13.96 11.47
CA GLY A 187 -14.85 13.02 10.37
C GLY A 187 -13.65 13.16 9.43
N VAL A 188 -13.03 12.05 9.02
CA VAL A 188 -11.92 12.04 8.08
C VAL A 188 -12.28 11.24 6.84
N VAL A 189 -12.24 11.90 5.68
CA VAL A 189 -12.57 11.30 4.39
C VAL A 189 -11.30 10.82 3.69
N LEU A 190 -11.16 9.50 3.53
CA LEU A 190 -10.05 8.92 2.77
C LEU A 190 -10.42 8.78 1.29
N VAL A 191 -9.97 9.72 0.46
CA VAL A 191 -10.25 9.74 -0.99
C VAL A 191 -9.72 8.49 -1.70
N LYS A 192 -8.56 7.98 -1.29
CA LYS A 192 -7.94 6.76 -1.81
C LYS A 192 -7.64 5.80 -0.68
N THR A 193 -8.10 4.55 -0.82
CA THR A 193 -7.78 3.46 0.11
C THR A 193 -7.24 2.27 -0.65
N LYS A 194 -6.62 1.30 0.04
CA LYS A 194 -6.08 0.09 -0.62
C LYS A 194 -7.14 -0.64 -1.47
N THR A 195 -8.39 -0.64 -1.01
CA THR A 195 -9.51 -1.32 -1.68
C THR A 195 -10.26 -0.41 -2.66
N ASN A 196 -10.15 0.92 -2.51
CA ASN A 196 -10.72 1.91 -3.43
C ASN A 196 -9.58 2.77 -4.01
N GLN A 197 -8.89 2.24 -5.02
CA GLN A 197 -7.78 2.95 -5.70
C GLN A 197 -8.26 4.00 -6.70
N GLU A 198 -9.49 3.85 -7.21
CA GLU A 198 -10.12 4.79 -8.15
C GLU A 198 -10.72 6.00 -7.43
N GLY A 199 -11.06 5.83 -6.14
CA GLY A 199 -11.72 6.87 -5.35
C GLY A 199 -13.19 7.09 -5.73
N SER A 200 -13.75 6.23 -6.58
CA SER A 200 -15.13 6.25 -7.07
C SER A 200 -16.12 5.62 -6.09
N GLY A 201 -15.64 4.69 -5.24
CA GLY A 201 -16.48 4.04 -4.23
C GLY A 201 -16.89 4.97 -3.08
N PRO A 202 -17.84 4.53 -2.22
CA PRO A 202 -18.33 5.28 -1.07
C PRO A 202 -17.19 5.80 -0.18
N ARG A 203 -17.32 7.04 0.27
CA ARG A 203 -16.31 7.77 1.04
C ARG A 203 -16.81 8.06 2.45
N ASP A 204 -17.25 7.00 3.12
CA ASP A 204 -17.75 7.10 4.49
C ASP A 204 -16.65 7.66 5.41
N PRO A 205 -16.91 8.79 6.09
CA PRO A 205 -15.93 9.39 6.99
C PRO A 205 -15.56 8.41 8.12
N ARG A 206 -14.28 8.38 8.46
CA ARG A 206 -13.80 7.74 9.70
C ARG A 206 -13.83 8.77 10.81
N HIS A 207 -14.51 8.48 11.89
CA HIS A 207 -14.69 9.44 12.98
C HIS A 207 -13.55 9.35 13.99
N LEU A 208 -12.99 10.51 14.31
CA LEU A 208 -12.05 10.73 15.40
C LEU A 208 -12.84 11.37 16.55
N TYR A 209 -12.94 10.64 17.66
CA TYR A 209 -13.63 11.13 18.85
C TYR A 209 -12.67 11.85 19.78
N ALA A 210 -13.21 12.58 20.74
CA ALA A 210 -12.50 13.01 21.93
C ALA A 210 -12.71 11.99 23.07
N ASN A 211 -11.76 11.92 23.99
CA ASN A 211 -11.71 11.00 25.11
C ASN A 211 -11.13 11.78 26.29
N PRO A 212 -11.99 12.37 27.12
CA PRO A 212 -11.53 13.18 28.25
C PRO A 212 -10.80 12.35 29.32
N LEU A 213 -11.01 11.03 29.35
CA LEU A 213 -10.38 10.14 30.34
C LEU A 213 -8.93 9.77 29.99
N SER A 214 -8.49 10.02 28.76
CA SER A 214 -7.11 9.78 28.35
C SER A 214 -6.67 10.84 27.34
N PRO A 215 -6.38 12.07 27.80
CA PRO A 215 -6.05 13.20 26.93
C PRO A 215 -4.79 12.95 26.11
N SER A 216 -3.84 12.21 26.67
CA SER A 216 -2.59 11.88 26.00
C SER A 216 -2.79 10.91 24.84
N SER A 217 -3.83 10.09 24.80
CA SER A 217 -4.03 9.09 23.73
C SER A 217 -4.89 9.61 22.57
N ILE A 218 -5.18 10.92 22.56
CA ILE A 218 -6.11 11.54 21.63
C ILE A 218 -5.65 12.85 21.04
N LEU A 219 -6.27 13.17 19.92
CA LEU A 219 -5.99 14.30 19.03
C LEU A 219 -6.03 15.69 19.71
N ARG A 220 -6.64 15.80 20.91
CA ARG A 220 -6.95 17.06 21.58
C ARG A 220 -5.70 17.87 21.97
N VAL A 221 -4.57 17.21 22.25
CA VAL A 221 -3.35 17.90 22.68
C VAL A 221 -2.70 18.73 21.56
N ILE A 222 -3.02 18.46 20.29
CA ILE A 222 -2.41 19.16 19.14
C ILE A 222 -3.38 20.12 18.47
N PHE A 223 -4.64 19.72 18.36
CA PHE A 223 -5.66 20.57 17.76
C PHE A 223 -5.97 21.81 18.62
N GLY A 224 -5.89 21.72 19.95
CA GLY A 224 -6.12 22.88 20.83
C GLY A 224 -5.09 24.02 20.73
N TRP A 225 -3.85 23.75 20.26
CA TRP A 225 -2.81 24.77 20.10
C TRP A 225 -2.56 25.19 18.63
N ASN A 226 -2.93 24.36 17.64
CA ASN A 226 -2.70 24.63 16.23
C ASN A 226 -3.96 24.98 15.40
N LEU A 227 -5.18 24.85 15.94
CA LEU A 227 -6.40 25.18 15.17
C LEU A 227 -6.48 26.65 14.82
N GLU A 228 -6.09 27.57 15.72
CA GLU A 228 -6.16 29.00 15.43
C GLU A 228 -5.30 29.36 14.21
N HIS A 229 -4.10 28.79 14.08
CA HIS A 229 -3.22 29.02 12.93
C HIS A 229 -3.63 28.27 11.64
N ILE A 230 -4.22 27.07 11.74
CA ILE A 230 -4.62 26.28 10.56
C ILE A 230 -5.97 26.74 9.98
N PHE A 231 -6.90 27.21 10.80
CA PHE A 231 -8.21 27.70 10.36
C PHE A 231 -8.27 29.23 10.12
N GLN A 232 -7.24 30.00 10.50
CA GLN A 232 -7.16 31.43 10.17
C GLN A 232 -6.99 31.70 8.66
N ASP A 233 -6.47 30.75 7.89
CA ASP A 233 -6.37 30.87 6.43
C ASP A 233 -6.99 29.64 5.72
N PRO A 234 -8.31 29.66 5.46
CA PRO A 234 -9.01 28.57 4.77
C PRO A 234 -8.55 28.40 3.31
N THR A 235 -7.70 29.27 2.76
CA THR A 235 -7.17 29.14 1.39
C THR A 235 -5.93 28.27 1.30
N ARG A 236 -5.28 27.93 2.43
CA ARG A 236 -4.04 27.14 2.47
C ARG A 236 -4.30 25.65 2.75
N ASN A 237 -4.06 24.85 1.72
CA ASN A 237 -4.13 23.39 1.81
C ASN A 237 -2.82 22.79 2.37
N TYR A 238 -2.82 22.42 3.65
CA TYR A 238 -1.69 21.71 4.24
C TYR A 238 -1.81 20.19 4.01
N VAL A 239 -0.74 19.59 3.49
CA VAL A 239 -0.59 18.12 3.41
C VAL A 239 0.23 17.69 4.60
N PHE A 240 -0.21 16.68 5.35
CA PHE A 240 0.51 16.19 6.53
C PHE A 240 1.98 15.84 6.22
N GLY A 241 2.26 15.25 5.07
CA GLY A 241 3.63 14.95 4.64
C GLY A 241 4.51 16.15 4.25
N LYS A 242 3.96 17.37 4.09
CA LYS A 242 4.69 18.59 3.69
C LYS A 242 4.98 19.56 4.84
N ILE A 243 4.47 19.30 6.05
CA ILE A 243 4.75 20.12 7.24
C ILE A 243 6.25 20.11 7.60
N LEU A 244 7.02 19.12 7.11
CA LEU A 244 8.46 18.96 7.38
C LEU A 244 9.41 19.77 6.47
N THR A 245 8.94 20.42 5.40
CA THR A 245 9.83 21.17 4.48
C THR A 245 9.78 22.68 4.68
N GLY A 246 9.13 23.15 5.76
CA GLY A 246 8.88 24.56 6.04
C GLY A 246 9.55 25.09 7.32
N CYS A 247 10.48 24.33 7.91
CA CYS A 247 11.37 24.81 8.97
C CYS A 247 12.82 24.75 8.47
#